data_AF-A0A0V1PTA3-F1
#
_entry.id   AF-A0A0V1PTA3-F1
#
_cell.length_a   1.000
_cell.length_b   1.000
_cell.length_c   1.000
_cell.angle_alpha   90.00
_cell.angle_beta   90.00
_cell.angle_gamma   90.00
#
_symmetry.space_group_name_H-M   'P 1'
#
loop_
_entity.id
_entity.type
_entity.pdbx_description
1 polymer ?
#
loop_
_entity_poly.entity_id
_entity_poly.type
_entity_poly.pdbx_seq_one_letter_code
_entity_poly.pdbx_strand_id
1 'polypeptide(L)'
;MSIQRNTYEYGELADKVVLAYSKHCLIKAIDTTKRDRQQQFSKLDNKDKRFLLKLIDVANSNEKHKSPSELDIALDSIDLAKIYEGVDKRENERENKDGSNLIYEDFIVLELLRYFKHDFFKWINKPECTRCKQSSDNIMPTGNSGPPNPNPGEISIIENYKCTKCNIAVSFARYNNPIKLLETKRGRCGEWVNCFIFILRALLGSQSQIRYVWNNEDHVWCEYYSLGLKRWIHLDPCEGVFDEPNLYCENWGKKMSWCFAFGETYIMDVSDKYITKSDKQIDKLESVSSLKNIKDFIDALNDDKLVRYYSSIELTNSNDNRNLMRLYQEVILIHNKEILKKENKIEPSKVDEIPKGRQTGDAKWTKSRGEDGNK
;
A
#
# COMPACT_ATOMS: atom_id res chain seq x y z
N MET A 1 51.86 29.14 26.30
CA MET A 1 50.41 29.15 26.01
C MET A 1 50.14 28.15 24.89
N SER A 2 49.73 26.93 25.22
CA SER A 2 49.32 25.95 24.20
C SER A 2 47.94 26.33 23.70
N ILE A 3 47.85 26.67 22.41
CA ILE A 3 46.59 26.87 21.72
C ILE A 3 45.93 25.49 21.61
N GLN A 4 45.01 25.18 22.52
CA GLN A 4 44.07 24.07 22.35
C GLN A 4 43.24 24.40 21.11
N ARG A 5 43.57 23.76 19.99
CA ARG A 5 42.66 23.71 18.84
C ARG A 5 41.46 22.90 19.27
N ASN A 6 40.36 23.58 19.59
CA ASN A 6 39.04 22.96 19.68
C ASN A 6 38.67 22.45 18.29
N THR A 7 39.05 21.21 17.99
CA THR A 7 38.43 20.45 16.91
C THR A 7 37.04 20.08 17.39
N TYR A 8 36.05 20.90 17.07
CA TYR A 8 34.65 20.55 17.27
C TYR A 8 34.34 19.32 16.41
N GLU A 9 34.06 18.18 17.03
CA GLU A 9 33.61 16.99 16.33
C GLU A 9 32.14 17.16 15.94
N TYR A 10 31.92 17.78 14.79
CA TYR A 10 30.57 18.04 14.24
C TYR A 10 29.73 16.77 14.07
N GLY A 11 30.36 15.59 13.93
CA GLY A 11 29.66 14.30 13.88
C GLY A 11 28.93 13.98 15.19
N GLU A 12 29.62 14.08 16.33
CA GLU A 12 28.99 13.86 17.64
C GLU A 12 27.87 14.86 17.92
N LEU A 13 28.04 16.11 17.46
CA LEU A 13 27.01 17.14 17.62
C LEU A 13 25.78 16.83 16.78
N ALA A 14 25.95 16.38 15.54
CA ALA A 14 24.86 16.01 14.65
C ALA A 14 24.02 14.86 15.26
N ASP A 15 24.67 13.83 15.78
CA ASP A 15 23.97 12.71 16.43
C ASP A 15 23.21 13.18 17.68
N LYS A 16 23.82 14.03 18.52
CA LYS A 16 23.14 14.61 19.70
C LYS A 16 21.89 15.41 19.32
N VAL A 17 21.93 16.16 18.22
CA VAL A 17 20.77 16.91 17.73
C VAL A 17 19.67 15.97 17.24
N VAL A 18 20.02 14.94 16.47
CA VAL A 18 19.06 13.94 15.99
C VAL A 18 18.39 13.20 17.16
N LEU A 19 19.17 12.79 18.16
CA LEU A 19 18.66 12.15 19.38
C LEU A 19 17.69 13.06 20.13
N ALA A 20 18.07 14.32 20.38
CA ALA A 20 17.22 15.29 21.08
C ALA A 20 15.91 15.56 20.32
N TYR A 21 15.99 15.72 18.99
CA TYR A 21 14.81 15.92 18.15
C TYR A 21 13.87 14.71 18.17
N SER A 22 14.42 13.50 18.04
CA SER A 22 13.65 12.25 18.06
C SER A 22 12.94 12.04 19.38
N LYS A 23 13.64 12.30 20.49
CA LYS A 23 13.07 12.26 21.84
C LYS A 23 11.96 13.28 22.01
N HIS A 24 12.13 14.50 21.49
CA HIS A 24 11.10 15.52 21.53
C HIS A 24 9.83 15.10 20.76
N CYS A 25 9.99 14.59 19.54
CA CYS A 25 8.88 14.06 18.75
C CYS A 25 8.15 12.93 19.48
N LEU A 26 8.88 11.99 20.09
CA LEU A 26 8.31 10.89 20.86
C LEU A 26 7.52 11.39 22.08
N ILE A 27 8.08 12.30 22.88
CA ILE A 27 7.40 12.87 24.06
C ILE A 27 6.10 13.55 23.64
N LYS A 28 6.15 14.35 22.57
CA LYS A 28 4.95 15.02 22.02
C LYS A 28 3.88 14.00 21.62
N ALA A 29 4.28 12.94 20.90
CA ALA A 29 3.36 11.88 20.50
C ALA A 29 2.74 11.16 21.72
N ILE A 30 3.55 10.81 22.72
CA ILE A 30 3.08 10.22 23.98
C ILE A 30 2.02 11.12 24.64
N ASP A 31 2.25 12.43 24.70
CA ASP A 31 1.29 13.36 25.30
C ASP A 31 -0.01 13.50 24.48
N THR A 32 0.06 13.37 23.15
CA THR A 32 -1.14 13.25 22.31
C THR A 32 -1.91 11.97 22.63
N THR A 33 -1.22 10.82 22.76
CA THR A 33 -1.88 9.52 22.98
C THR A 33 -2.63 9.43 24.31
N LYS A 34 -2.24 10.22 25.32
CA LYS A 34 -2.93 10.33 26.62
C LYS A 34 -4.26 11.09 26.55
N ARG A 35 -4.51 11.85 25.47
CA ARG A 35 -5.75 12.62 25.33
C ARG A 35 -6.92 11.68 25.05
N ASP A 36 -8.10 12.03 25.54
CA ASP A 36 -9.31 11.25 25.31
C ASP A 36 -9.76 11.35 23.84
N ARG A 37 -9.27 10.42 23.01
CA ARG A 37 -9.66 10.27 21.60
C ARG A 37 -11.14 9.99 21.45
N GLN A 38 -11.76 9.27 22.38
CA GLN A 38 -13.17 8.93 22.30
C GLN A 38 -14.02 10.20 22.45
N GLN A 39 -13.62 11.11 23.33
CA GLN A 39 -14.26 12.42 23.47
C GLN A 39 -14.03 13.33 22.25
N GLN A 40 -12.84 13.31 21.64
CA GLN A 40 -12.59 14.07 20.41
C GLN A 40 -13.42 13.54 19.25
N PHE A 41 -13.45 12.21 19.08
CA PHE A 41 -14.20 11.54 18.03
C PHE A 41 -15.72 11.74 18.19
N SER A 42 -16.25 11.72 19.42
CA SER A 42 -17.68 11.91 19.67
C SER A 42 -18.20 13.30 19.28
N LYS A 43 -17.34 14.32 19.29
CA LYS A 43 -17.64 15.70 18.87
C LYS A 43 -17.67 15.90 17.35
N LEU A 44 -17.18 14.93 16.57
CA LEU A 44 -17.17 15.03 15.11
C LEU A 44 -18.58 14.89 14.52
N ASP A 45 -18.77 15.48 13.35
CA ASP A 45 -19.97 15.28 12.55
C ASP A 45 -20.09 13.81 12.08
N ASN A 46 -21.31 13.34 11.82
CA ASN A 46 -21.57 11.96 11.42
C ASN A 46 -20.93 11.59 10.08
N LYS A 47 -20.73 12.55 9.17
CA LYS A 47 -20.04 12.32 7.90
C LYS A 47 -18.55 12.04 8.13
N ASP A 48 -17.89 12.88 8.93
CA ASP A 48 -16.49 12.69 9.34
C ASP A 48 -16.31 11.37 10.08
N LYS A 49 -17.18 11.06 11.05
CA LYS A 49 -17.13 9.79 11.80
C LYS A 49 -17.16 8.56 10.88
N ARG A 50 -18.09 8.52 9.93
CA ARG A 50 -18.21 7.40 8.98
C ARG A 50 -16.97 7.27 8.10
N PHE A 51 -16.43 8.39 7.62
CA PHE A 51 -15.22 8.39 6.82
C PHE A 51 -14.02 7.89 7.62
N LEU A 52 -13.83 8.40 8.85
CA LEU A 52 -12.73 7.99 9.73
C LEU A 52 -12.83 6.53 10.16
N LEU A 53 -14.03 6.01 10.46
CA LEU A 53 -14.21 4.58 10.75
C LEU A 53 -13.73 3.71 9.59
N LYS A 54 -14.03 4.11 8.35
CA LYS A 54 -13.52 3.42 7.16
C LYS A 54 -11.99 3.44 7.09
N LEU A 55 -11.35 4.56 7.41
CA LEU A 55 -9.88 4.64 7.43
C LEU A 55 -9.29 3.74 8.53
N ILE A 56 -9.92 3.68 9.72
CA ILE A 56 -9.50 2.81 10.82
C ILE A 56 -9.62 1.33 10.41
N ASP A 57 -10.74 0.95 9.78
CA ASP A 57 -10.95 -0.43 9.32
C ASP A 57 -9.90 -0.86 8.30
N VAL A 58 -9.55 0.02 7.34
CA VAL A 58 -8.48 -0.23 6.37
C VAL A 58 -7.12 -0.34 7.07
N ALA A 59 -6.80 0.57 8.00
CA ALA A 59 -5.56 0.57 8.74
C ALA A 59 -5.37 -0.74 9.53
N ASN A 60 -6.40 -1.16 10.28
CA ASN A 60 -6.38 -2.39 11.08
C ASN A 60 -6.26 -3.65 10.20
N SER A 61 -6.91 -3.67 9.04
CA SER A 61 -6.85 -4.80 8.11
C SER A 61 -5.45 -5.00 7.52
N ASN A 62 -4.72 -3.91 7.28
CA ASN A 62 -3.35 -3.95 6.73
C ASN A 62 -2.26 -4.31 7.76
N GLU A 63 -2.61 -4.41 9.04
CA GLU A 63 -1.68 -4.79 10.12
C GLU A 63 -1.61 -6.31 10.37
N LYS A 64 -2.44 -7.11 9.70
CA LYS A 64 -2.52 -8.57 9.86
C LYS A 64 -1.47 -9.34 9.04
N HIS A 65 -1.27 -10.61 9.39
CA HIS A 65 -0.50 -11.62 8.65
C HIS A 65 0.97 -11.26 8.41
N LYS A 66 1.70 -11.01 9.50
CA LYS A 66 3.11 -10.61 9.48
C LYS A 66 4.00 -11.49 10.35
N SER A 67 3.44 -12.55 10.94
CA SER A 67 4.26 -13.45 11.74
C SER A 67 5.25 -14.19 10.83
N PRO A 68 6.48 -14.49 11.31
CA PRO A 68 7.47 -15.21 10.51
C PRO A 68 6.93 -16.50 9.87
N SER A 69 6.18 -17.29 10.64
CA SER A 69 5.57 -18.54 10.15
C SER A 69 4.55 -18.34 9.02
N GLU A 70 3.86 -17.19 8.98
CA GLU A 70 2.95 -16.88 7.88
C GLU A 70 3.71 -16.44 6.63
N LEU A 71 4.80 -15.68 6.79
CA LEU A 71 5.65 -15.25 5.68
C LEU A 71 6.32 -16.45 4.99
N ASP A 72 6.71 -17.48 5.75
CA ASP A 72 7.25 -18.72 5.19
C ASP A 72 6.24 -19.41 4.25
N ILE A 73 4.95 -19.43 4.61
CA ILE A 73 3.89 -19.97 3.74
C ILE A 73 3.83 -19.22 2.39
N ALA A 74 4.07 -17.90 2.40
CA ALA A 74 4.11 -17.12 1.17
C ALA A 74 5.31 -17.49 0.29
N LEU A 75 6.49 -17.69 0.89
CA LEU A 75 7.70 -18.10 0.17
C LEU A 75 7.55 -19.50 -0.43
N ASP A 76 6.96 -20.45 0.31
CA ASP A 76 6.69 -21.81 -0.16
C ASP A 76 5.66 -21.85 -1.31
N SER A 77 4.83 -20.81 -1.43
CA SER A 77 3.75 -20.75 -2.42
C SER A 77 4.18 -20.20 -3.79
N ILE A 78 5.36 -19.58 -3.88
CA ILE A 78 5.86 -18.91 -5.09
C ILE A 78 7.09 -19.60 -5.69
N ASP A 79 7.33 -19.36 -6.98
CA ASP A 79 8.50 -19.86 -7.69
C ASP A 79 9.68 -18.91 -7.49
N LEU A 80 10.39 -19.08 -6.36
CA LEU A 80 11.55 -18.25 -6.01
C LEU A 80 12.65 -18.32 -7.08
N ALA A 81 12.89 -19.51 -7.65
CA ALA A 81 13.93 -19.69 -8.66
C ALA A 81 13.65 -18.82 -9.90
N LYS A 82 12.40 -18.81 -10.39
CA LYS A 82 12.01 -17.98 -11.53
C LYS A 82 12.10 -16.49 -11.24
N ILE A 83 11.76 -16.06 -10.03
CA ILE A 83 11.88 -14.65 -9.63
C ILE A 83 13.34 -14.24 -9.61
N TYR A 84 14.20 -14.98 -8.90
CA TYR A 84 15.62 -14.63 -8.76
C TYR A 84 16.41 -14.76 -10.07
N GLU A 85 16.06 -15.70 -10.96
CA GLU A 85 16.64 -15.73 -12.32
C GLU A 85 16.38 -14.41 -13.07
N GLY A 86 15.20 -13.81 -12.90
CA GLY A 86 14.89 -12.50 -13.47
C GLY A 86 15.65 -11.36 -12.78
N VAL A 87 15.83 -11.44 -11.46
CA VAL A 87 16.58 -10.44 -10.67
C VAL A 87 18.03 -10.40 -11.12
N ASP A 88 18.67 -11.56 -11.23
CA ASP A 88 20.05 -11.70 -11.67
C ASP A 88 20.24 -11.15 -13.08
N LYS A 89 19.28 -11.38 -13.99
CA LYS A 89 19.32 -10.80 -15.34
C LYS A 89 19.30 -9.27 -15.31
N ARG A 90 18.41 -8.66 -14.51
CA ARG A 90 18.33 -7.20 -14.37
C ARG A 90 19.59 -6.59 -13.75
N GLU A 91 20.16 -7.27 -12.76
CA GLU A 91 21.41 -6.83 -12.13
C GLU A 91 22.56 -6.82 -13.14
N ASN A 92 22.72 -7.92 -13.90
CA ASN A 92 23.72 -8.00 -14.97
C ASN A 92 23.50 -6.97 -16.08
N GLU A 93 22.26 -6.71 -16.47
CA GLU A 93 21.94 -5.70 -17.50
C GLU A 93 22.26 -4.28 -17.03
N ARG A 94 22.05 -3.96 -15.74
CA ARG A 94 22.39 -2.66 -15.15
C ARG A 94 23.89 -2.38 -15.20
N GLU A 95 24.74 -3.36 -14.91
CA GLU A 95 26.20 -3.20 -15.03
C GLU A 95 26.61 -2.79 -16.44
N ASN A 96 25.80 -3.15 -17.44
CA ASN A 96 26.04 -2.88 -18.85
C ASN A 96 25.32 -1.63 -19.38
N LYS A 97 24.28 -1.14 -18.70
CA LYS A 97 23.46 0.02 -19.11
C LYS A 97 22.87 0.76 -17.89
N ASP A 98 23.34 2.00 -17.73
CA ASP A 98 22.62 3.14 -17.16
C ASP A 98 22.87 3.56 -15.69
N GLY A 99 22.85 4.87 -15.47
CA GLY A 99 23.06 5.59 -14.21
C GLY A 99 21.84 5.60 -13.28
N SER A 100 21.07 4.51 -13.26
CA SER A 100 19.93 4.38 -12.34
C SER A 100 20.41 4.05 -10.91
N ASN A 101 19.81 4.72 -9.93
CA ASN A 101 20.08 4.49 -8.49
C ASN A 101 19.30 3.29 -7.92
N LEU A 102 18.75 2.42 -8.78
CA LEU A 102 18.08 1.20 -8.35
C LEU A 102 19.09 0.28 -7.65
N ILE A 103 18.65 -0.51 -6.69
CA ILE A 103 19.47 -1.52 -5.99
C ILE A 103 18.84 -2.91 -6.14
N TYR A 104 19.53 -3.94 -5.68
CA TYR A 104 19.07 -5.33 -5.75
C TYR A 104 17.62 -5.52 -5.24
N GLU A 105 17.27 -4.85 -4.14
CA GLU A 105 15.91 -4.83 -3.59
C GLU A 105 14.87 -4.35 -4.62
N ASP A 106 15.18 -3.30 -5.37
CA ASP A 106 14.27 -2.75 -6.39
C ASP A 106 14.07 -3.73 -7.55
N PHE A 107 15.09 -4.53 -7.90
CA PHE A 107 14.97 -5.59 -8.89
C PHE A 107 14.08 -6.75 -8.44
N ILE A 108 14.13 -7.11 -7.15
CA ILE A 108 13.17 -8.08 -6.57
C ILE A 108 11.74 -7.56 -6.76
N VAL A 109 11.49 -6.29 -6.47
CA VAL A 109 10.15 -5.70 -6.62
C VAL A 109 9.68 -5.72 -8.09
N LEU A 110 10.56 -5.33 -9.02
CA LEU A 110 10.27 -5.34 -10.46
C LEU A 110 9.92 -6.75 -10.95
N GLU A 111 10.71 -7.76 -10.59
CA GLU A 111 10.43 -9.13 -10.99
C GLU A 111 9.22 -9.74 -10.29
N LEU A 112 8.96 -9.37 -9.04
CA LEU A 112 7.74 -9.79 -8.37
C LEU A 112 6.49 -9.24 -9.06
N LEU A 113 6.48 -7.96 -9.49
CA LEU A 113 5.37 -7.39 -10.26
C LEU A 113 5.10 -8.19 -11.53
N ARG A 114 6.16 -8.49 -12.30
CA ARG A 114 6.07 -9.29 -13.52
C ARG A 114 5.55 -10.69 -13.23
N TYR A 115 6.17 -11.41 -12.30
CA TYR A 115 5.79 -12.77 -11.92
C TYR A 115 4.34 -12.83 -11.40
N PHE A 116 3.98 -11.90 -10.52
CA PHE A 116 2.65 -11.91 -9.89
C PHE A 116 1.54 -11.78 -10.94
N LYS A 117 1.70 -10.85 -11.90
CA LYS A 117 0.72 -10.59 -12.95
C LYS A 117 0.65 -11.68 -14.01
N HIS A 118 1.80 -12.17 -14.46
CA HIS A 118 1.86 -13.04 -15.64
C HIS A 118 1.85 -14.52 -15.31
N ASP A 119 2.31 -14.90 -14.12
CA ASP A 119 2.55 -16.30 -13.75
C ASP A 119 1.71 -16.77 -12.56
N PHE A 120 1.48 -15.89 -11.57
CA PHE A 120 0.92 -16.32 -10.28
C PHE A 120 -0.58 -16.07 -10.13
N PHE A 121 -1.05 -14.83 -10.30
CA PHE A 121 -2.40 -14.41 -9.89
C PHE A 121 -3.28 -14.08 -11.09
N LYS A 122 -4.58 -14.42 -11.01
CA LYS A 122 -5.53 -14.27 -12.13
C LYS A 122 -6.65 -13.29 -11.82
N TRP A 123 -6.95 -12.44 -12.81
CA TRP A 123 -8.04 -11.48 -12.70
C TRP A 123 -9.39 -12.17 -12.95
N ILE A 124 -10.38 -11.86 -12.11
CA ILE A 124 -11.73 -12.44 -12.22
C ILE A 124 -12.77 -11.32 -12.32
N ASN A 125 -13.40 -11.20 -13.50
CA ASN A 125 -14.62 -10.41 -13.67
C ASN A 125 -15.84 -11.18 -13.16
N LYS A 126 -16.00 -12.42 -13.60
CA LYS A 126 -17.01 -13.38 -13.14
C LYS A 126 -16.36 -14.76 -12.98
N PRO A 127 -16.78 -15.56 -12.00
CA PRO A 127 -16.23 -16.89 -11.81
C PRO A 127 -16.60 -17.81 -12.98
N GLU A 128 -15.76 -18.81 -13.25
CA GLU A 128 -16.09 -19.88 -14.20
C GLU A 128 -17.05 -20.90 -13.57
N CYS A 129 -17.90 -21.52 -14.39
CA CYS A 129 -18.70 -22.64 -13.92
C CYS A 129 -17.84 -23.90 -13.77
N THR A 130 -17.86 -24.49 -12.58
CA THR A 130 -17.11 -25.70 -12.23
C THR A 130 -17.46 -26.91 -13.09
N ARG A 131 -18.69 -26.98 -13.61
CA ARG A 131 -19.18 -28.10 -14.42
C ARG A 131 -18.91 -27.93 -15.91
N CYS A 132 -19.29 -26.80 -16.51
CA CYS A 132 -19.14 -26.63 -17.95
C CYS A 132 -17.76 -26.12 -18.35
N LYS A 133 -17.01 -25.46 -17.44
CA LYS A 133 -15.68 -24.87 -17.70
C LYS A 133 -15.63 -23.98 -18.96
N GLN A 134 -16.78 -23.42 -19.35
CA GLN A 134 -16.90 -22.51 -20.50
C GLN A 134 -16.84 -21.05 -20.05
N SER A 135 -16.71 -20.14 -21.03
CA SER A 135 -16.62 -18.68 -20.86
C SER A 135 -17.54 -18.13 -19.75
N SER A 136 -17.01 -17.14 -19.04
CA SER A 136 -17.69 -16.29 -18.06
C SER A 136 -18.97 -15.60 -18.56
N ASP A 137 -19.21 -15.57 -19.87
CA ASP A 137 -20.41 -14.97 -20.46
C ASP A 137 -21.70 -15.72 -20.08
N ASN A 138 -21.60 -17.01 -19.78
CA ASN A 138 -22.73 -17.84 -19.37
C ASN A 138 -23.05 -17.74 -17.88
N ILE A 139 -22.43 -16.78 -17.19
CA ILE A 139 -22.52 -16.61 -15.73
C ILE A 139 -23.30 -15.33 -15.46
N MET A 140 -24.50 -15.50 -14.91
CA MET A 140 -25.40 -14.40 -14.57
C MET A 140 -25.42 -14.17 -13.06
N PRO A 141 -25.27 -12.93 -12.58
CA PRO A 141 -25.35 -12.62 -11.16
C PRO A 141 -26.76 -12.87 -10.64
N THR A 142 -26.87 -13.44 -9.44
CA THR A 142 -28.14 -13.71 -8.76
C THR A 142 -28.25 -13.02 -7.40
N GLY A 143 -27.25 -12.21 -7.04
CA GLY A 143 -27.20 -11.45 -5.78
C GLY A 143 -25.98 -11.82 -4.94
N ASN A 144 -26.00 -11.45 -3.66
CA ASN A 144 -24.90 -11.67 -2.74
C ASN A 144 -25.39 -12.35 -1.45
N SER A 145 -24.47 -13.03 -0.76
CA SER A 145 -24.69 -13.57 0.58
C SER A 145 -23.61 -13.06 1.53
N GLY A 146 -23.96 -12.99 2.83
CA GLY A 146 -23.01 -12.70 3.88
C GLY A 146 -21.99 -13.83 4.06
N PRO A 147 -20.89 -13.56 4.78
CA PRO A 147 -19.89 -14.58 5.09
C PRO A 147 -20.45 -15.69 5.98
N PRO A 148 -19.85 -16.90 5.94
CA PRO A 148 -20.21 -17.98 6.85
C PRO A 148 -19.85 -17.65 8.29
N ASN A 149 -20.45 -18.34 9.26
CA ASN A 149 -20.05 -18.29 10.66
C ASN A 149 -19.75 -19.72 11.15
N PRO A 150 -18.50 -20.06 11.53
CA PRO A 150 -17.31 -19.19 11.61
C PRO A 150 -16.76 -18.75 10.24
N ASN A 151 -16.01 -17.63 10.20
CA ASN A 151 -15.44 -17.03 8.97
C ASN A 151 -13.89 -17.07 8.94
N PRO A 152 -13.25 -18.25 8.89
CA PRO A 152 -11.78 -18.35 8.95
C PRO A 152 -11.07 -17.74 7.73
N GLY A 153 -11.74 -17.66 6.58
CA GLY A 153 -11.19 -17.04 5.37
C GLY A 153 -11.27 -15.52 5.34
N GLU A 154 -11.80 -14.90 6.39
CA GLU A 154 -12.08 -13.46 6.44
C GLU A 154 -12.87 -12.97 5.20
N ILE A 155 -13.87 -13.76 4.79
CA ILE A 155 -14.71 -13.44 3.63
C ILE A 155 -15.49 -12.17 3.94
N SER A 156 -15.46 -11.18 3.06
CA SER A 156 -16.29 -9.98 3.19
C SER A 156 -17.70 -10.21 2.67
N ILE A 157 -17.80 -10.84 1.49
CA ILE A 157 -19.06 -11.12 0.80
C ILE A 157 -18.89 -12.33 -0.11
N ILE A 158 -19.99 -13.04 -0.38
CA ILE A 158 -20.07 -14.10 -1.38
C ILE A 158 -20.94 -13.60 -2.53
N GLU A 159 -20.35 -13.46 -3.71
CA GLU A 159 -21.07 -13.12 -4.93
C GLU A 159 -21.70 -14.39 -5.50
N ASN A 160 -23.01 -14.39 -5.69
CA ASN A 160 -23.76 -15.54 -6.19
C ASN A 160 -24.10 -15.35 -7.66
N TYR A 161 -23.96 -16.44 -8.40
CA TYR A 161 -24.23 -16.52 -9.82
C TYR A 161 -24.96 -17.81 -10.18
N LYS A 162 -25.53 -17.83 -11.37
CA LYS A 162 -26.09 -19.02 -12.00
C LYS A 162 -25.52 -19.19 -13.40
N CYS A 163 -25.12 -20.42 -13.72
CA CYS A 163 -24.74 -20.76 -15.08
C CYS A 163 -25.99 -20.92 -15.95
N THR A 164 -26.12 -20.15 -17.02
CA THR A 164 -27.28 -20.20 -17.92
C THR A 164 -27.33 -21.47 -18.77
N LYS A 165 -26.19 -22.16 -18.96
CA LYS A 165 -26.12 -23.39 -19.76
C LYS A 165 -26.52 -24.65 -18.99
N CYS A 166 -25.99 -24.82 -17.77
CA CYS A 166 -26.24 -26.03 -16.98
C CYS A 166 -27.04 -25.78 -15.70
N ASN A 167 -27.53 -24.55 -15.50
CA ASN A 167 -28.39 -24.12 -14.40
C ASN A 167 -27.84 -24.32 -12.98
N ILE A 168 -26.55 -24.63 -12.83
CA ILE A 168 -25.90 -24.78 -11.52
C ILE A 168 -25.59 -23.42 -10.89
N ALA A 169 -25.70 -23.35 -9.57
CA ALA A 169 -25.22 -22.22 -8.79
C ALA A 169 -23.68 -22.14 -8.81
N VAL A 170 -23.15 -20.93 -8.90
CA VAL A 170 -21.72 -20.63 -8.84
C VAL A 170 -21.53 -19.53 -7.82
N SER A 171 -20.60 -19.69 -6.90
CA SER A 171 -20.28 -18.68 -5.90
C SER A 171 -18.84 -18.19 -6.03
N PHE A 172 -18.63 -16.94 -5.68
CA PHE A 172 -17.31 -16.33 -5.63
C PHE A 172 -17.15 -15.58 -4.29
N ALA A 173 -16.42 -16.20 -3.37
CA ALA A 173 -16.12 -15.60 -2.07
C ALA A 173 -14.98 -14.57 -2.21
N ARG A 174 -15.19 -13.37 -1.67
CA ARG A 174 -14.22 -12.27 -1.62
C ARG A 174 -13.39 -12.39 -0.33
N TYR A 175 -12.26 -13.08 -0.42
CA TYR A 175 -11.39 -13.37 0.73
C TYR A 175 -10.50 -12.17 1.09
N ASN A 176 -10.39 -11.86 2.37
CA ASN A 176 -9.38 -10.92 2.89
C ASN A 176 -8.20 -11.61 3.56
N ASN A 177 -8.29 -12.92 3.85
CA ASN A 177 -7.15 -13.68 4.36
C ASN A 177 -6.14 -13.95 3.24
N PRO A 178 -4.90 -13.37 3.29
CA PRO A 178 -3.93 -13.49 2.22
C PRO A 178 -3.39 -14.92 2.05
N ILE A 179 -3.36 -15.74 3.11
CA ILE A 179 -3.00 -17.17 3.00
C ILE A 179 -4.01 -17.88 2.10
N LYS A 180 -5.30 -17.55 2.22
CA LYS A 180 -6.32 -18.12 1.34
C LYS A 180 -6.25 -17.59 -0.10
N LEU A 181 -5.69 -16.40 -0.29
CA LEU A 181 -5.40 -15.85 -1.61
C LEU A 181 -4.22 -16.55 -2.28
N LEU A 182 -3.21 -17.03 -1.53
CA LEU A 182 -2.14 -17.88 -2.07
C LEU A 182 -2.67 -19.21 -2.64
N GLU A 183 -3.74 -19.74 -2.07
CA GLU A 183 -4.39 -20.95 -2.59
C GLU A 183 -5.29 -20.67 -3.79
N THR A 184 -6.14 -19.64 -3.70
CA THR A 184 -7.12 -19.34 -4.76
C THR A 184 -6.49 -18.68 -5.99
N LYS A 185 -5.38 -17.95 -5.81
CA LYS A 185 -4.58 -17.28 -6.84
C LYS A 185 -5.40 -16.44 -7.81
N ARG A 186 -6.50 -15.84 -7.34
CA ARG A 186 -7.42 -15.11 -8.20
C ARG A 186 -8.28 -14.10 -7.45
N GLY A 187 -8.66 -13.02 -8.13
CA GLY A 187 -9.58 -12.02 -7.59
C GLY A 187 -9.59 -10.71 -8.37
N ARG A 188 -9.94 -9.62 -7.69
CA ARG A 188 -9.93 -8.25 -8.23
C ARG A 188 -8.92 -7.40 -7.47
N CYS A 189 -8.87 -6.09 -7.72
CA CYS A 189 -7.83 -5.21 -7.19
C CYS A 189 -7.56 -5.37 -5.69
N GLY A 190 -8.61 -5.52 -4.86
CA GLY A 190 -8.48 -5.80 -3.43
C GLY A 190 -7.69 -7.07 -3.12
N GLU A 191 -8.09 -8.22 -3.70
CA GLU A 191 -7.38 -9.48 -3.52
C GLU A 191 -5.97 -9.46 -4.11
N TRP A 192 -5.80 -8.83 -5.28
CA TRP A 192 -4.51 -8.69 -5.95
C TRP A 192 -3.51 -7.96 -5.06
N VAL A 193 -3.86 -6.78 -4.56
CA VAL A 193 -2.97 -5.94 -3.74
C VAL A 193 -2.72 -6.59 -2.39
N ASN A 194 -3.73 -7.18 -1.76
CA ASN A 194 -3.60 -7.87 -0.48
C ASN A 194 -2.60 -9.04 -0.56
N CYS A 195 -2.78 -9.92 -1.55
CA CYS A 195 -1.87 -11.06 -1.75
C CYS A 195 -0.47 -10.60 -2.17
N PHE A 196 -0.37 -9.59 -3.05
CA PHE A 196 0.91 -9.06 -3.49
C PHE A 196 1.73 -8.46 -2.35
N ILE A 197 1.11 -7.62 -1.50
CA ILE A 197 1.78 -7.04 -0.32
C ILE A 197 2.29 -8.15 0.62
N PHE A 198 1.52 -9.23 0.79
CA PHE A 198 1.92 -10.34 1.64
C PHE A 198 3.18 -11.04 1.10
N ILE A 199 3.21 -11.34 -0.20
CA ILE A 199 4.38 -11.94 -0.86
C ILE A 199 5.58 -10.97 -0.87
N LEU A 200 5.35 -9.69 -1.17
CA LEU A 200 6.40 -8.67 -1.19
C LEU A 200 7.06 -8.55 0.18
N ARG A 201 6.28 -8.54 1.26
CA ARG A 201 6.82 -8.51 2.62
C ARG A 201 7.57 -9.79 3.00
N ALA A 202 7.15 -10.95 2.47
CA ALA A 202 7.89 -12.19 2.69
C ALA A 202 9.26 -12.17 1.99
N LEU A 203 9.33 -11.64 0.76
CA LEU A 203 10.57 -11.54 -0.01
C LEU A 203 11.54 -10.47 0.53
N LEU A 204 11.04 -9.30 0.89
CA LEU A 204 11.86 -8.19 1.39
C LEU A 204 12.13 -8.28 2.91
N GLY A 205 11.38 -9.12 3.61
CA GLY A 205 11.45 -9.28 5.06
C GLY A 205 10.53 -8.34 5.84
N SER A 206 10.35 -8.65 7.12
CA SER A 206 9.38 -7.97 8.00
C SER A 206 9.69 -6.51 8.31
N GLN A 207 10.93 -6.07 8.09
CA GLN A 207 11.35 -4.67 8.28
C GLN A 207 11.13 -3.80 7.03
N SER A 208 10.71 -4.41 5.91
CA SER A 208 10.43 -3.68 4.68
C SER A 208 9.26 -2.72 4.87
N GLN A 209 9.43 -1.52 4.33
CA GLN A 209 8.42 -0.47 4.44
C GLN A 209 7.47 -0.52 3.25
N ILE A 210 6.30 -1.12 3.48
CA ILE A 210 5.26 -1.32 2.46
C ILE A 210 3.94 -0.70 2.93
N ARG A 211 3.21 -0.08 2.01
CA ARG A 211 1.90 0.53 2.25
C ARG A 211 0.84 -0.03 1.36
N TYR A 212 -0.35 -0.14 1.94
CA TYR A 212 -1.58 -0.28 1.18
C TYR A 212 -2.09 1.12 0.83
N VAL A 213 -2.37 1.39 -0.44
CA VAL A 213 -2.95 2.67 -0.86
C VAL A 213 -4.40 2.45 -1.27
N TRP A 214 -5.28 3.22 -0.63
CA TRP A 214 -6.70 3.21 -0.88
C TRP A 214 -7.14 4.50 -1.56
N ASN A 215 -7.79 4.38 -2.71
CA ASN A 215 -8.53 5.46 -3.34
C ASN A 215 -10.03 5.32 -3.05
N ASN A 216 -10.68 6.44 -2.73
CA ASN A 216 -12.09 6.45 -2.35
C ASN A 216 -13.05 6.04 -3.48
N GLU A 217 -12.62 6.15 -4.74
CA GLU A 217 -13.40 5.81 -5.94
C GLU A 217 -13.12 4.38 -6.43
N ASP A 218 -13.08 3.43 -5.48
CA ASP A 218 -13.05 1.98 -5.72
C ASP A 218 -11.82 1.49 -6.50
N HIS A 219 -10.62 1.89 -6.08
CA HIS A 219 -9.37 1.26 -6.51
C HIS A 219 -8.34 1.27 -5.39
N VAL A 220 -7.43 0.31 -5.45
CA VAL A 220 -6.41 0.09 -4.43
C VAL A 220 -5.12 -0.37 -5.10
N TRP A 221 -3.99 -0.02 -4.52
CA TRP A 221 -2.64 -0.39 -4.97
C TRP A 221 -1.69 -0.37 -3.77
N CYS A 222 -0.38 -0.42 -4.01
CA CYS A 222 0.59 -0.37 -2.92
C CYS A 222 1.77 0.57 -3.20
N GLU A 223 2.51 0.88 -2.15
CA GLU A 223 3.80 1.55 -2.27
C GLU A 223 4.85 0.79 -1.47
N TYR A 224 6.10 0.86 -1.90
CA TYR A 224 7.24 0.44 -1.09
C TYR A 224 8.27 1.56 -1.01
N TYR A 225 9.03 1.61 0.08
CA TYR A 225 10.11 2.58 0.23
C TYR A 225 11.41 2.03 -0.36
N SER A 226 11.82 2.52 -1.52
CA SER A 226 13.11 2.14 -2.12
C SER A 226 14.25 2.82 -1.38
N LEU A 227 15.20 2.03 -0.86
CA LEU A 227 16.42 2.54 -0.25
C LEU A 227 17.39 3.15 -1.28
N GLY A 228 17.41 2.59 -2.51
CA GLY A 228 18.20 3.11 -3.62
C GLY A 228 17.73 4.49 -4.06
N LEU A 229 16.41 4.65 -4.28
CA LEU A 229 15.79 5.91 -4.71
C LEU A 229 15.43 6.86 -3.54
N LYS A 230 15.51 6.38 -2.29
CA LYS A 230 15.24 7.12 -1.05
C LYS A 230 13.86 7.80 -1.04
N ARG A 231 12.83 7.10 -1.54
CA ARG A 231 11.44 7.58 -1.59
C ARG A 231 10.44 6.43 -1.71
N TRP A 232 9.17 6.75 -1.45
CA TRP A 232 8.04 5.88 -1.72
C TRP A 232 7.81 5.74 -3.23
N ILE A 233 7.84 4.50 -3.70
CA ILE A 233 7.62 4.09 -5.07
C ILE A 233 6.21 3.54 -5.21
N HIS A 234 5.50 4.01 -6.23
CA HIS A 234 4.19 3.48 -6.59
C HIS A 234 4.31 2.06 -7.17
N LEU A 235 3.44 1.14 -6.76
CA LEU A 235 3.34 -0.21 -7.31
C LEU A 235 1.87 -0.56 -7.56
N ASP A 236 1.54 -0.95 -8.79
CA ASP A 236 0.24 -1.54 -9.10
C ASP A 236 0.43 -2.97 -9.64
N PRO A 237 0.17 -4.02 -8.83
CA PRO A 237 0.33 -5.40 -9.27
C PRO A 237 -0.73 -5.83 -10.29
N CYS A 238 -1.91 -5.18 -10.31
CA CYS A 238 -2.95 -5.48 -11.29
C CYS A 238 -2.48 -5.12 -12.70
N GLU A 239 -1.75 -4.02 -12.81
CA GLU A 239 -1.23 -3.49 -14.07
C GLU A 239 0.22 -3.94 -14.33
N GLY A 240 0.94 -4.41 -13.31
CA GLY A 240 2.33 -4.87 -13.41
C GLY A 240 3.31 -3.72 -13.51
N VAL A 241 3.00 -2.61 -12.81
CA VAL A 241 3.62 -1.31 -13.05
C VAL A 241 4.44 -0.85 -11.84
N PHE A 242 5.64 -0.36 -12.12
CA PHE A 242 6.60 0.19 -11.16
C PHE A 242 6.76 1.69 -11.37
N ASP A 243 6.55 2.47 -10.32
CA ASP A 243 6.80 3.92 -10.24
C ASP A 243 6.02 4.84 -11.20
N GLU A 244 4.79 4.45 -11.58
CA GLU A 244 3.92 5.27 -12.44
C GLU A 244 2.69 5.85 -11.71
N PRO A 245 2.83 6.83 -10.82
CA PRO A 245 1.69 7.41 -10.10
C PRO A 245 0.67 8.11 -11.02
N ASN A 246 1.08 8.51 -12.24
CA ASN A 246 0.20 9.13 -13.23
C ASN A 246 -0.74 8.15 -13.95
N LEU A 247 -0.61 6.85 -13.68
CA LEU A 247 -1.41 5.78 -14.27
C LEU A 247 -2.92 6.06 -14.16
N TYR A 248 -3.38 6.52 -13.01
CA TYR A 248 -4.81 6.66 -12.76
C TYR A 248 -5.38 7.98 -13.29
N CYS A 249 -4.81 9.11 -12.84
CA CYS A 249 -5.35 10.43 -13.18
C CYS A 249 -5.12 10.79 -14.65
N GLU A 250 -3.93 10.50 -15.18
CA GLU A 250 -3.57 10.92 -16.53
C GLU A 250 -3.83 9.88 -17.59
N ASN A 251 -3.38 8.64 -17.35
CA ASN A 251 -3.48 7.58 -18.33
C ASN A 251 -4.93 7.04 -18.38
N TRP A 252 -5.51 6.62 -17.25
CA TRP A 252 -6.92 6.20 -17.25
C TRP A 252 -7.88 7.39 -17.38
N GLY A 253 -7.48 8.59 -16.96
CA GLY A 253 -8.39 9.73 -16.91
C GLY A 253 -9.35 9.70 -15.73
N LYS A 254 -9.05 8.89 -14.70
CA LYS A 254 -9.88 8.65 -13.52
C LYS A 254 -10.02 9.93 -12.69
N LYS A 255 -11.27 10.24 -12.31
CA LYS A 255 -11.58 11.29 -11.33
C LYS A 255 -11.49 10.71 -9.92
N MET A 256 -10.80 11.39 -9.00
CA MET A 256 -10.51 10.90 -7.65
C MET A 256 -10.66 12.00 -6.61
N SER A 257 -11.03 11.66 -5.38
CA SER A 257 -11.12 12.60 -4.25
C SER A 257 -9.95 12.44 -3.27
N TRP A 258 -9.79 11.23 -2.73
CA TRP A 258 -8.79 10.89 -1.71
C TRP A 258 -7.97 9.69 -2.14
N CYS A 259 -6.66 9.76 -1.89
CA CYS A 259 -5.77 8.60 -1.85
C CYS A 259 -5.05 8.60 -0.49
N PHE A 260 -5.28 7.57 0.33
CA PHE A 260 -4.57 7.39 1.61
C PHE A 260 -3.64 6.19 1.53
N ALA A 261 -2.39 6.40 1.92
CA ALA A 261 -1.39 5.35 2.05
C ALA A 261 -1.29 4.92 3.53
N PHE A 262 -1.55 3.64 3.79
CA PHE A 262 -1.55 3.03 5.12
C PHE A 262 -0.28 2.23 5.32
N GLY A 263 0.66 2.78 6.09
CA GLY A 263 1.86 2.08 6.54
C GLY A 263 1.77 1.59 7.97
N GLU A 264 2.77 0.83 8.38
CA GLU A 264 2.91 0.37 9.76
C GLU A 264 3.20 1.54 10.71
N THR A 265 4.11 2.41 10.28
CA THR A 265 4.67 3.50 11.08
C THR A 265 3.88 4.80 10.97
N TYR A 266 3.18 5.04 9.85
CA TYR A 266 2.28 6.18 9.68
C TYR A 266 1.31 6.01 8.50
N ILE A 267 0.27 6.83 8.48
CA ILE A 267 -0.73 6.99 7.42
C ILE A 267 -0.53 8.36 6.78
N MET A 268 -0.61 8.45 5.46
CA MET A 268 -0.43 9.70 4.72
C MET A 268 -1.53 9.92 3.69
N ASP A 269 -2.07 11.14 3.62
CA ASP A 269 -2.83 11.58 2.45
C ASP A 269 -1.86 11.79 1.29
N VAL A 270 -1.89 10.89 0.31
CA VAL A 270 -1.04 10.89 -0.89
C VAL A 270 -1.80 11.36 -2.13
N SER A 271 -2.96 12.01 -1.97
CA SER A 271 -3.78 12.49 -3.09
C SER A 271 -2.98 13.32 -4.10
N ASP A 272 -2.13 14.23 -3.64
CA ASP A 272 -1.34 15.13 -4.49
C ASP A 272 -0.35 14.38 -5.39
N LYS A 273 0.06 13.16 -4.99
CA LYS A 273 0.94 12.29 -5.78
C LYS A 273 0.19 11.66 -6.96
N TYR A 274 -1.09 11.36 -6.80
CA TYR A 274 -1.88 10.57 -7.75
C TYR A 274 -2.94 11.36 -8.52
N ILE A 275 -3.30 12.55 -8.05
CA ILE A 275 -4.31 13.43 -8.66
C ILE A 275 -3.59 14.67 -9.21
N THR A 276 -2.90 14.50 -10.33
CA THR A 276 -2.02 15.53 -10.90
C THR A 276 -2.74 16.59 -11.72
N LYS A 277 -4.02 16.38 -12.03
CA LYS A 277 -4.85 17.28 -12.85
C LYS A 277 -6.06 17.80 -12.07
N SER A 278 -6.23 19.11 -12.05
CA SER A 278 -7.31 19.78 -11.31
C SER A 278 -8.71 19.40 -11.81
N ASP A 279 -8.90 19.16 -13.11
CA ASP A 279 -10.18 18.72 -13.68
C ASP A 279 -10.55 17.27 -13.30
N LYS A 280 -9.59 16.53 -12.74
CA LYS A 280 -9.77 15.17 -12.24
C LYS A 280 -9.90 15.09 -10.71
N GLN A 281 -9.74 16.20 -10.00
CA GLN A 281 -9.96 16.27 -8.55
C GLN A 281 -11.45 16.40 -8.26
N ILE A 282 -12.01 15.40 -7.58
CA ILE A 282 -13.33 15.46 -6.96
C ILE A 282 -13.16 16.23 -5.65
N ASP A 283 -14.12 17.09 -5.29
CA ASP A 283 -14.05 17.84 -4.04
C ASP A 283 -14.08 16.87 -2.86
N LYS A 284 -13.03 16.92 -2.04
CA LYS A 284 -12.89 16.11 -0.83
C LYS A 284 -14.06 16.31 0.14
N LEU A 285 -14.64 17.52 0.18
CA LEU A 285 -15.81 17.86 0.99
C LEU A 285 -17.10 17.16 0.54
N GLU A 286 -17.13 16.50 -0.61
CA GLU A 286 -18.24 15.61 -0.98
C GLU A 286 -18.32 14.40 -0.03
N SER A 287 -17.17 13.94 0.49
CA SER A 287 -17.06 12.75 1.34
C SER A 287 -16.94 13.04 2.84
N VAL A 288 -16.55 14.26 3.22
CA VAL A 288 -16.35 14.68 4.62
C VAL A 288 -16.95 16.05 4.89
N SER A 289 -17.05 16.44 6.16
CA SER A 289 -17.56 17.75 6.60
C SER A 289 -16.42 18.74 6.91
N SER A 290 -15.23 18.24 7.30
CA SER A 290 -14.07 19.10 7.58
C SER A 290 -12.75 18.41 7.26
N LEU A 291 -11.97 18.97 6.32
CA LEU A 291 -10.63 18.47 6.00
C LEU A 291 -9.69 18.55 7.22
N LYS A 292 -9.87 19.58 8.07
CA LYS A 292 -9.09 19.75 9.29
C LYS A 292 -9.35 18.61 10.28
N ASN A 293 -10.61 18.19 10.44
CA ASN A 293 -10.95 17.08 11.34
C ASN A 293 -10.29 15.77 10.88
N ILE A 294 -10.27 15.52 9.57
CA ILE A 294 -9.60 14.34 9.02
C ILE A 294 -8.09 14.42 9.25
N LYS A 295 -7.47 15.56 8.93
CA LYS A 295 -6.03 15.78 9.13
C LYS A 295 -5.63 15.58 10.60
N ASP A 296 -6.31 16.27 11.52
CA ASP A 296 -6.00 16.20 12.95
C ASP A 296 -6.15 14.78 13.50
N PHE A 297 -7.14 14.03 13.00
CA PHE A 297 -7.33 12.62 13.39
C PHE A 297 -6.21 11.72 12.84
N ILE A 298 -5.80 11.90 11.58
CA ILE A 298 -4.65 11.17 11.02
C ILE A 298 -3.36 11.50 11.76
N ASP A 299 -3.12 12.77 12.11
CA ASP A 299 -1.96 13.17 12.91
C ASP A 299 -1.97 12.45 14.28
N ALA A 300 -3.12 12.35 14.93
CA ALA A 300 -3.26 11.61 16.18
C ALA A 300 -3.04 10.09 16.03
N LEU A 301 -3.48 9.48 14.92
CA LEU A 301 -3.18 8.08 14.61
C LEU A 301 -1.68 7.86 14.33
N ASN A 302 -1.02 8.84 13.71
CA ASN A 302 0.41 8.78 13.43
C ASN A 302 1.23 8.92 14.72
N ASP A 303 0.81 9.76 15.67
CA ASP A 303 1.40 9.83 17.00
C ASP A 303 1.30 8.45 17.71
N ASP A 304 0.15 7.77 17.62
CA ASP A 304 -0.03 6.41 18.15
C ASP A 304 0.91 5.39 17.51
N LYS A 305 1.02 5.41 16.18
CA LYS A 305 1.89 4.50 15.44
C LYS A 305 3.36 4.75 15.76
N LEU A 306 3.77 6.01 15.91
CA LEU A 306 5.13 6.38 16.32
C LEU A 306 5.48 5.82 17.70
N VAL A 307 4.57 5.96 18.67
CA VAL A 307 4.77 5.41 20.03
C VAL A 307 4.82 3.88 19.99
N ARG A 308 3.90 3.22 19.29
CA ARG A 308 3.90 1.75 19.17
C ARG A 308 5.18 1.22 18.52
N TYR A 309 5.66 1.89 17.48
CA TYR A 309 6.92 1.55 16.83
C TYR A 309 8.10 1.69 17.80
N TYR A 310 8.17 2.78 18.58
CA TYR A 310 9.23 2.93 19.58
C TYR A 310 9.18 1.84 20.65
N SER A 311 7.99 1.54 21.18
CA SER A 311 7.81 0.49 22.17
C SER A 311 8.21 -0.89 21.63
N SER A 312 7.95 -1.19 20.34
CA SER A 312 8.34 -2.49 19.78
C SER A 312 9.85 -2.67 19.65
N ILE A 313 10.58 -1.63 19.27
CA ILE A 313 12.06 -1.71 19.18
C ILE A 313 12.69 -1.74 20.59
N GLU A 314 12.11 -1.06 21.57
CA GLU A 314 12.57 -1.08 22.97
C GLU A 314 12.51 -2.49 23.59
N LEU A 315 11.51 -3.30 23.21
CA LEU A 315 11.43 -4.71 23.62
C LEU A 315 12.61 -5.57 23.13
N THR A 316 13.25 -5.16 22.04
CA THR A 316 14.35 -5.92 21.41
C THR A 316 15.74 -5.35 21.70
N ASN A 317 15.81 -4.10 22.19
CA ASN A 317 17.07 -3.41 22.40
C ASN A 317 16.95 -2.40 23.55
N SER A 318 17.77 -2.57 24.57
CA SER A 318 17.78 -1.70 25.76
C SER A 318 18.54 -0.38 25.58
N ASN A 319 19.21 -0.16 24.45
CA ASN A 319 19.95 1.07 24.18
C ASN A 319 19.03 2.17 23.61
N ASP A 320 18.60 3.08 24.49
CA ASP A 320 17.72 4.21 24.17
C ASP A 320 18.24 5.08 23.00
N ASN A 321 19.52 5.44 23.00
CA ASN A 321 20.10 6.25 21.93
C ASN A 321 20.02 5.53 20.57
N ARG A 322 20.29 4.22 20.53
CA ARG A 322 20.18 3.44 19.30
C ARG A 322 18.73 3.36 18.82
N ASN A 323 17.77 3.21 19.73
CA ASN A 323 16.35 3.19 19.41
C ASN A 323 15.86 4.55 18.89
N LEU A 324 16.28 5.66 19.50
CA LEU A 324 15.98 7.01 19.04
C LEU A 324 16.56 7.29 17.65
N MET A 325 17.78 6.84 17.36
CA MET A 325 18.36 6.96 16.01
C MET A 325 17.57 6.16 14.98
N ARG A 326 17.14 4.93 15.32
CA ARG A 326 16.28 4.12 14.46
C ARG A 326 14.92 4.77 14.23
N LEU A 327 14.27 5.28 15.28
CA LEU A 327 13.02 6.04 15.18
C LEU A 327 13.16 7.22 14.22
N TYR A 328 14.29 7.94 14.29
CA TYR A 328 14.57 9.03 13.36
C TYR A 328 14.68 8.54 11.92
N GLN A 329 15.59 7.60 11.67
CA GLN A 329 15.97 7.18 10.33
C GLN A 329 14.85 6.41 9.62
N GLU A 330 14.15 5.54 10.34
CA GLU A 330 13.16 4.62 9.79
C GLU A 330 11.75 5.23 9.75
N VAL A 331 11.45 6.27 10.56
CA VAL A 331 10.12 6.87 10.63
C VAL A 331 10.13 8.39 10.41
N ILE A 332 10.74 9.15 11.33
CA ILE A 332 10.58 10.61 11.38
C ILE A 332 11.15 11.27 10.13
N LEU A 333 12.36 10.90 9.71
CA LEU A 333 13.04 11.46 8.56
C LEU A 333 12.26 11.19 7.26
N ILE A 334 11.75 9.97 7.11
CA ILE A 334 11.00 9.54 5.92
C ILE A 334 9.67 10.29 5.85
N HIS A 335 8.93 10.34 6.95
CA HIS A 335 7.66 11.07 7.03
C HIS A 335 7.82 12.57 6.78
N ASN A 336 8.80 13.21 7.43
CA ASN A 336 9.05 14.63 7.25
C ASN A 336 9.48 14.96 5.81
N LYS A 337 10.31 14.11 5.19
CA LYS A 337 10.67 14.28 3.77
C LYS A 337 9.46 14.22 2.86
N GLU A 338 8.51 13.33 3.13
CA GLU A 338 7.28 13.20 2.35
C GLU A 338 6.37 14.42 2.51
N ILE A 339 6.20 14.93 3.73
CA ILE A 339 5.47 16.18 4.00
C ILE A 339 6.09 17.36 3.23
N LEU A 340 7.41 17.53 3.31
CA LEU A 340 8.12 18.62 2.64
C LEU A 340 8.09 18.49 1.11
N LYS A 341 8.15 17.26 0.58
CA LYS A 341 8.12 17.01 -0.87
C LYS A 341 6.77 17.25 -1.51
N LYS A 342 5.66 17.35 -0.75
CA LYS A 342 4.36 17.77 -1.32
C LYS A 342 4.43 19.10 -2.07
N GLU A 343 5.45 19.91 -1.79
CA GLU A 343 5.67 21.20 -2.44
C GLU A 343 6.37 21.10 -3.82
N ASN A 344 6.89 19.92 -4.22
CA ASN A 344 7.62 19.71 -5.47
C ASN A 344 7.07 18.52 -6.27
N LYS A 345 6.76 18.72 -7.57
CA LYS A 345 6.30 17.64 -8.47
C LYS A 345 7.37 16.55 -8.58
N ILE A 346 7.00 15.30 -8.30
CA ILE A 346 7.86 14.14 -8.49
C ILE A 346 7.81 13.77 -9.98
N GLU A 347 8.95 13.72 -10.66
CA GLU A 347 9.01 13.14 -12.00
C GLU A 347 8.97 11.60 -11.89
N PRO A 348 8.02 10.93 -12.57
CA PRO A 348 7.99 9.48 -12.63
C PRO A 348 9.23 8.92 -13.33
N SER A 349 9.55 7.66 -13.04
CA SER A 349 10.54 6.93 -13.81
C SER A 349 10.10 6.87 -15.29
N LYS A 350 11.02 7.08 -16.24
CA LYS A 350 10.71 6.86 -17.66
C LYS A 350 10.73 5.36 -17.93
N VAL A 351 9.60 4.67 -17.72
CA VAL A 351 9.46 3.29 -18.18
C VAL A 351 8.96 3.31 -19.62
N ASP A 352 9.69 2.64 -20.50
CA ASP A 352 9.27 2.45 -21.88
C ASP A 352 8.08 1.46 -21.90
N GLU A 353 6.93 1.93 -22.39
CA GLU A 353 5.69 1.17 -22.65
C GLU A 353 4.74 0.91 -21.47
N ILE A 354 4.15 1.97 -20.91
CA ILE A 354 2.92 1.84 -20.11
C ILE A 354 1.73 1.60 -21.05
N PRO A 355 0.93 0.54 -20.84
CA PRO A 355 -0.30 0.33 -21.60
C PRO A 355 -1.25 1.52 -21.49
N LYS A 356 -1.87 1.91 -22.61
CA LYS A 356 -2.85 2.99 -22.63
C LYS A 356 -4.19 2.51 -22.07
N GLY A 357 -4.71 3.22 -21.08
CA GLY A 357 -5.95 2.88 -20.38
C GLY A 357 -5.79 1.70 -19.42
N ARG A 358 -6.85 1.43 -18.66
CA ARG A 358 -6.90 0.33 -17.70
C ARG A 358 -6.87 -1.04 -18.40
N GLN A 359 -5.97 -1.93 -17.98
CA GLN A 359 -5.83 -3.27 -18.57
C GLN A 359 -6.68 -4.33 -17.85
N THR A 360 -7.13 -4.07 -16.63
CA THR A 360 -7.98 -4.97 -15.84
C THR A 360 -9.44 -4.54 -15.78
N GLY A 361 -10.36 -5.49 -15.63
CA GLY A 361 -11.80 -5.23 -15.56
C GLY A 361 -12.55 -5.59 -16.84
N ASP A 362 -13.87 -5.40 -16.83
CA ASP A 362 -14.71 -5.56 -18.03
C ASP A 362 -14.60 -4.31 -18.92
N ALA A 363 -14.57 -4.49 -20.24
CA ALA A 363 -14.38 -3.38 -21.17
C ALA A 363 -15.56 -2.38 -21.16
N LYS A 364 -16.80 -2.86 -21.02
CA LYS A 364 -17.98 -1.97 -20.92
C LYS A 364 -17.96 -1.22 -19.59
N TRP A 365 -17.60 -1.92 -18.50
CA TRP A 365 -17.45 -1.30 -17.19
C TRP A 365 -16.38 -0.22 -17.19
N THR A 366 -15.20 -0.51 -17.74
CA THR A 366 -14.07 0.43 -17.84
C THR A 366 -14.43 1.65 -18.67
N LYS A 367 -15.05 1.44 -19.85
CA LYS A 367 -15.52 2.53 -20.71
C LYS A 367 -16.60 3.38 -20.04
N SER A 368 -17.53 2.77 -19.30
CA SER A 368 -18.60 3.50 -18.60
C SER A 368 -18.07 4.46 -17.53
N ARG A 369 -16.87 4.19 -17.01
CA ARG A 369 -16.16 5.05 -16.05
C ARG A 369 -15.19 6.03 -16.71
N GLY A 370 -15.05 5.97 -18.04
CA GLY A 370 -14.07 6.76 -18.79
C GLY A 370 -12.62 6.39 -18.45
N GLU A 371 -12.37 5.14 -18.04
CA GLU A 371 -11.05 4.64 -17.60
C GLU A 371 -10.27 3.91 -18.73
N ASP A 372 -10.77 3.93 -19.97
CA ASP A 372 -10.20 3.23 -21.14
C ASP A 372 -9.05 4.00 -21.83
N GLY A 373 -8.67 5.16 -21.29
CA GLY A 373 -7.60 6.01 -21.81
C GLY A 373 -7.99 6.84 -23.04
N ASN A 374 -9.26 6.83 -23.44
CA ASN A 374 -9.77 7.75 -24.46
C ASN A 374 -10.23 9.04 -23.78
N LYS A 375 -9.53 10.15 -24.08
CA LYS A 375 -9.90 11.50 -23.61
C LYS A 375 -11.08 12.05 -24.39
#